data_AF-A0A4S0RIQ2-F1
#
_entry.id   AF-A0A4S0RIQ2-F1
#
_cell.length_a   1.000
_cell.length_b   1.000
_cell.length_c   1.000
_cell.angle_alpha   90.00
_cell.angle_beta   90.00
_cell.angle_gamma   90.00
#
_symmetry.space_group_name_H-M   'P 1'
#
loop_
_entity.id
_entity.type
_entity.pdbx_description
1 polymer ?
#
loop_
_entity_poly.entity_id
_entity_poly.type
_entity_poly.pdbx_seq_one_letter_code
_entity_poly.pdbx_strand_id
1 'polypeptide(L)'
;MRNTPPLRALHAFEAAARHGSFKAAAVELGVTPTAISHQVRLLEEICGLKLFQRRPRPLALTSAGARLFPILRNGFDILAGSLAAVADSDVQTPLRVTSPNA
;
A
#
# COMPACT_ATOMS: atom_id res chain seq x y z
N MET A 1 -11.24 -16.11 14.88
CA MET A 1 -9.79 -15.81 14.78
C MET A 1 -9.61 -14.89 13.58
N ARG A 2 -8.97 -13.73 13.74
CA ARG A 2 -8.79 -12.77 12.63
C ARG A 2 -7.76 -13.35 11.65
N ASN A 3 -8.21 -13.86 10.52
CA ASN A 3 -7.35 -14.37 9.46
C ASN A 3 -6.87 -13.21 8.59
N THR A 4 -6.13 -12.27 9.20
CA THR A 4 -5.66 -11.06 8.52
C THR A 4 -4.50 -11.45 7.61
N PRO A 5 -4.61 -11.23 6.28
CA PRO A 5 -3.48 -11.44 5.39
C PRO A 5 -2.29 -10.57 5.82
N PRO A 6 -1.04 -11.02 5.61
CA PRO A 6 0.13 -10.27 6.03
C PRO A 6 0.15 -8.90 5.35
N LEU A 7 0.37 -7.83 6.13
CA LEU A 7 0.39 -6.45 5.63
C LEU A 7 1.39 -6.26 4.48
N ARG A 8 2.52 -6.97 4.50
CA ARG A 8 3.51 -6.97 3.41
C ARG A 8 2.92 -7.46 2.09
N ALA A 9 2.04 -8.46 2.13
CA ALA A 9 1.40 -8.98 0.93
C ALA A 9 0.36 -8.03 0.37
N LEU A 10 -0.41 -7.37 1.24
CA LEU A 10 -1.34 -6.31 0.85
C LEU A 10 -0.60 -5.12 0.21
N HIS A 11 0.50 -4.69 0.84
CA HIS A 11 1.31 -3.56 0.36
C HIS A 11 2.01 -3.90 -0.96
N ALA A 12 2.56 -5.10 -1.10
CA ALA A 12 3.17 -5.57 -2.35
C ALA A 12 2.15 -5.62 -3.50
N PHE A 13 0.92 -6.06 -3.23
CA PHE A 13 -0.16 -6.05 -4.22
C PHE A 13 -0.59 -4.63 -4.59
N GLU A 14 -0.80 -3.73 -3.63
CA GLU A 14 -1.16 -2.34 -3.89
C GLU A 14 -0.11 -1.64 -4.77
N ALA A 15 1.17 -1.73 -4.40
CA ALA A 15 2.25 -1.12 -5.16
C ALA A 15 2.36 -1.71 -6.57
N ALA A 16 2.25 -3.03 -6.72
CA ALA A 16 2.28 -3.70 -8.03
C ALA A 16 1.10 -3.31 -8.91
N ALA A 17 -0.10 -3.17 -8.32
CA ALA A 17 -1.31 -2.73 -8.99
C ALA A 17 -1.22 -1.26 -9.44
N ARG A 18 -0.67 -0.39 -8.58
CA ARG A 18 -0.48 1.04 -8.84
C ARG A 18 0.52 1.30 -9.96
N HIS A 19 1.62 0.57 -9.99
CA HIS A 19 2.68 0.73 -11.00
C HIS A 19 2.45 -0.08 -12.28
N GLY A 20 1.57 -1.08 -12.26
CA GLY A 20 1.44 -2.03 -13.38
C GLY A 20 2.74 -2.79 -13.69
N SER A 21 3.61 -2.94 -12.69
CA SER A 21 4.92 -3.60 -12.84
C SER A 21 5.46 -4.07 -11.50
N PHE A 22 5.77 -5.37 -11.40
CA PHE A 22 6.44 -5.94 -10.22
C PHE A 22 7.83 -5.35 -10.00
N LYS A 23 8.53 -4.96 -11.08
CA LYS A 23 9.86 -4.35 -10.97
C LYS A 23 9.78 -2.95 -10.35
N ALA A 24 8.84 -2.13 -10.79
CA ALA A 24 8.67 -0.77 -10.26
C ALA A 24 8.21 -0.80 -8.79
N ALA A 25 7.27 -1.68 -8.46
CA ALA A 25 6.83 -1.90 -7.08
C ALA A 25 7.96 -2.38 -6.17
N ALA A 26 8.82 -3.28 -6.66
CA ALA A 26 9.98 -3.76 -5.90
C ALA A 26 10.98 -2.64 -5.59
N VAL A 27 11.24 -1.76 -6.56
CA VAL A 27 12.10 -0.59 -6.37
C VAL A 27 11.53 0.35 -5.31
N GLU A 28 10.23 0.64 -5.36
CA GLU A 28 9.59 1.49 -4.36
C GLU A 28 9.64 0.89 -2.95
N LEU A 29 9.36 -0.41 -2.83
CA LEU A 29 9.30 -1.08 -1.53
C LEU A 29 10.68 -1.50 -1.00
N GLY A 30 11.76 -1.22 -1.74
CA GLY A 30 13.12 -1.58 -1.35
C GLY A 30 13.37 -3.08 -1.27
N VAL A 31 12.64 -3.88 -2.06
CA VAL A 31 12.73 -5.36 -2.06
C VAL A 31 13.04 -5.91 -3.44
N THR A 32 13.29 -7.22 -3.54
CA THR A 32 13.51 -7.86 -4.84
C THR A 32 12.19 -8.10 -5.58
N PRO A 33 12.17 -8.07 -6.94
CA PRO A 33 10.97 -8.43 -7.72
C PRO A 33 10.44 -9.83 -7.39
N THR A 34 11.35 -10.76 -7.06
CA THR A 34 10.99 -12.12 -6.61
C THR A 34 10.22 -12.10 -5.29
N ALA A 35 10.61 -11.24 -4.34
CA ALA A 35 9.89 -11.08 -3.09
C ALA A 35 8.46 -10.55 -3.33
N ILE A 36 8.30 -9.53 -4.19
CA ILE A 36 6.96 -9.02 -4.56
C ILE A 36 6.11 -10.13 -5.17
N SER A 37 6.66 -10.90 -6.12
CA SER A 37 5.92 -12.00 -6.74
C SER A 37 5.49 -13.06 -5.73
N HIS A 38 6.34 -13.39 -4.74
CA HIS A 38 6.01 -14.34 -3.69
C HIS A 38 4.92 -13.80 -2.76
N GLN A 39 5.02 -12.53 -2.35
CA GLN A 39 4.02 -11.88 -1.49
C GLN A 39 2.65 -11.80 -2.16
N VAL A 40 2.61 -11.45 -3.44
CA VAL A 40 1.38 -11.43 -4.25
C VAL A 40 0.79 -12.83 -4.37
N ARG A 41 1.61 -13.85 -4.64
CA ARG A 41 1.15 -15.24 -4.73
C ARG A 41 0.53 -15.72 -3.42
N LEU A 42 1.16 -15.40 -2.29
CA LEU A 42 0.63 -15.72 -0.97
C LEU A 42 -0.72 -15.03 -0.73
N LEU A 43 -0.88 -13.78 -1.17
CA LEU A 43 -2.18 -13.10 -1.11
C LEU A 43 -3.24 -13.78 -1.98
N GLU A 44 -2.89 -14.20 -3.20
CA GLU A 44 -3.79 -14.96 -4.07
C GLU A 44 -4.20 -16.31 -3.46
N GLU A 45 -3.28 -16.98 -2.75
CA GLU A 45 -3.55 -18.23 -2.05
C GLU A 45 -4.51 -18.01 -0.87
N ILE A 46 -4.35 -16.93 -0.10
CA ILE A 46 -5.26 -16.57 0.99
C ILE A 46 -6.65 -16.19 0.46
N CYS A 47 -6.71 -15.41 -0.62
CA CYS A 47 -7.98 -15.00 -1.22
C CYS A 47 -8.66 -16.10 -2.04
N GLY A 48 -7.94 -17.18 -2.39
CA GLY A 48 -8.40 -18.22 -3.30
C GLY A 48 -8.64 -17.74 -4.73
N LEU A 49 -8.23 -16.52 -5.07
CA LEU A 49 -8.51 -15.85 -6.34
C LEU A 49 -7.22 -15.26 -6.91
N LYS A 50 -7.08 -15.35 -8.24
CA LYS A 50 -6.02 -14.64 -8.95
C LYS A 50 -6.32 -13.14 -8.97
N LEU A 51 -5.34 -12.34 -8.57
CA LEU A 51 -5.45 -10.89 -8.51
C LEU A 51 -4.82 -10.23 -9.74
N PHE A 52 -3.85 -10.91 -10.36
CA PHE A 52 -3.24 -10.49 -11.63
C PHE A 52 -3.54 -11.45 -12.78
N GLN A 53 -3.63 -10.89 -13.98
CA GLN A 53 -3.78 -11.67 -15.22
C GLN A 53 -2.45 -12.29 -15.63
N ARG A 54 -2.49 -13.53 -16.16
CA ARG A 54 -1.31 -14.24 -16.70
C ARG A 54 -0.91 -13.70 -18.08
N ARG A 55 -0.75 -12.39 -18.23
CA ARG A 55 -0.19 -11.77 -19.45
C ARG A 55 1.17 -11.13 -19.12
N PRO A 56 2.22 -11.38 -19.93
CA PRO A 56 3.58 -10.93 -19.62
C PRO A 56 3.78 -9.41 -19.77
N ARG A 57 2.87 -8.69 -20.45
CA ARG A 57 2.86 -7.23 -20.52
C ARG A 57 1.57 -6.70 -21.15
N PRO A 58 0.96 -5.63 -20.64
CA PRO A 58 1.17 -5.01 -19.32
C PRO A 58 0.64 -5.90 -18.17
N LEU A 59 1.13 -5.69 -16.95
CA LEU A 59 0.57 -6.33 -15.76
C LEU A 59 -0.86 -5.79 -15.55
N ALA A 60 -1.85 -6.64 -15.75
CA ALA A 60 -3.26 -6.28 -15.64
C ALA A 60 -3.89 -6.93 -14.40
N LEU A 61 -4.78 -6.19 -13.74
CA LEU A 61 -5.58 -6.71 -12.63
C LEU A 61 -6.71 -7.62 -13.17
N THR A 62 -7.08 -8.62 -12.39
CA THR A 62 -8.33 -9.35 -12.59
C THR A 62 -9.52 -8.55 -12.04
N SER A 63 -10.75 -8.97 -12.30
CA SER A 63 -11.94 -8.37 -11.70
C SER A 63 -11.94 -8.43 -10.16
N ALA A 64 -11.23 -9.40 -9.56
CA ALA A 64 -11.02 -9.46 -8.12
C ALA A 64 -9.98 -8.44 -7.67
N GLY A 65 -8.83 -8.37 -8.35
CA GLY A 65 -7.79 -7.37 -8.07
C GLY A 65 -8.29 -5.93 -8.24
N ALA A 66 -9.10 -5.65 -9.27
CA ALA A 66 -9.67 -4.33 -9.52
C ALA A 66 -10.67 -3.90 -8.43
N ARG A 67 -11.37 -4.84 -7.78
CA ARG A 67 -12.25 -4.56 -6.64
C ARG A 67 -11.46 -4.32 -5.35
N LEU A 68 -10.39 -5.08 -5.15
CA LEU A 68 -9.57 -5.01 -3.94
C LEU A 68 -8.65 -3.78 -3.92
N PHE A 69 -8.11 -3.39 -5.07
CA PHE A 69 -7.17 -2.28 -5.21
C PHE A 69 -7.64 -0.95 -4.58
N PRO A 70 -8.83 -0.39 -4.91
CA PRO A 70 -9.26 0.88 -4.33
C PRO A 70 -9.47 0.80 -2.81
N ILE A 71 -9.89 -0.36 -2.30
CA ILE A 71 -10.09 -0.59 -0.85
C ILE A 71 -8.74 -0.55 -0.13
N LEU A 72 -7.73 -1.25 -0.66
CA LEU A 72 -6.40 -1.27 -0.07
C LEU A 72 -5.72 0.09 -0.16
N ARG A 73 -5.81 0.75 -1.30
CA ARG A 73 -5.26 2.10 -1.49
C ARG A 73 -5.83 3.07 -0.46
N ASN A 74 -7.16 3.16 -0.36
CA ASN A 74 -7.81 4.04 0.63
C ASN A 74 -7.43 3.65 2.07
N GLY A 75 -7.33 2.35 2.36
CA GLY A 75 -6.91 1.87 3.68
C GLY A 75 -5.49 2.32 4.04
N PHE A 76 -4.54 2.20 3.11
CA PHE A 76 -3.17 2.67 3.31
C PHE A 76 -3.09 4.19 3.41
N ASP A 77 -3.89 4.94 2.63
CA ASP A 77 -3.96 6.40 2.71
C ASP A 77 -4.47 6.87 4.09
N ILE A 78 -5.51 6.20 4.64
CA ILE A 78 -6.03 6.49 5.99
C ILE A 78 -4.98 6.20 7.06
N LEU A 79 -4.27 5.07 6.96
CA LEU A 79 -3.20 4.71 7.90
C LEU A 79 -2.06 5.75 7.85
N ALA A 80 -1.64 6.14 6.65
CA ALA A 80 -0.60 7.14 6.45
C ALA A 80 -1.01 8.50 7.02
N GLY A 81 -2.23 8.96 6.75
CA GLY A 81 -2.77 10.20 7.31
C GLY A 81 -2.89 10.18 8.83
N SER A 82 -3.31 9.05 9.41
CA SER A 82 -3.41 8.90 10.87
C SER A 82 -2.03 8.94 11.53
N LEU A 83 -1.03 8.30 10.93
CA LEU A 83 0.35 8.33 11.44
C LEU A 83 0.96 9.73 11.33
N ALA A 84 0.69 10.44 10.24
CA ALA A 84 1.11 11.83 10.08
C ALA A 84 0.49 12.73 11.15
N ALA A 85 -0.81 12.58 11.44
CA ALA A 85 -1.47 13.34 12.50
C ALA A 85 -0.89 13.05 13.89
N VAL A 86 -0.51 11.80 14.18
CA VAL A 86 0.17 11.44 15.44
C VAL A 86 1.57 12.07 15.51
N ALA A 87 2.34 12.04 14.42
CA ALA A 87 3.66 12.65 14.37
C ALA A 87 3.61 14.18 14.52
N ASP A 88 2.56 14.82 13.99
CA ASP A 88 2.36 16.27 14.10
C ASP A 88 1.88 16.70 15.50
N SER A 89 1.21 15.79 16.23
CA SER A 89 0.75 16.03 17.61
C SER A 89 1.89 16.17 18.63
N ASP A 90 3.10 15.69 18.31
CA ASP A 90 4.31 15.86 19.14
C ASP A 90 4.97 17.25 18.94
N VAL A 91 4.50 18.02 17.95
CA VAL A 91 4.97 19.39 17.65
C VAL A 91 3.93 20.43 18.11
N GLN A 92 3.21 20.17 19.20
CA GLN A 92 2.51 21.24 19.93
C GLN A 92 3.43 21.89 20.97
N THR A 93 4.62 22.32 20.56
CA THR A 93 5.37 23.33 21.31
C THR A 93 4.64 24.66 21.08
N PRO A 94 4.17 25.37 22.11
CA PRO A 94 3.41 26.61 21.91
C PRO A 94 4.25 27.63 21.14
N LEU A 95 3.88 27.87 19.89
CA LEU A 95 4.49 28.89 19.04
C LEU A 95 4.11 30.27 19.59
N ARG A 96 5.05 30.92 20.28
CA ARG A 96 4.88 32.27 20.80
C ARG A 96 4.98 33.27 19.66
N VAL A 97 3.84 33.64 19.08
CA VAL A 97 3.76 34.75 18.14
C VAL A 97 3.71 36.05 18.94
N THR A 98 4.77 36.87 18.83
CA THR A 98 4.75 38.24 19.36
C THR A 98 4.36 39.18 18.23
N SER A 99 3.21 39.83 18.37
CA SER A 99 2.76 40.88 17.46
C SER A 99 3.05 42.23 18.13
N PRO A 100 3.79 43.15 17.49
CA PRO A 100 3.90 44.52 17.97
C PRO A 100 2.52 45.18 17.84
N ASN A 101 1.92 45.55 18.97
CA ASN A 101 0.65 46.28 18.99
C ASN A 101 0.92 47.71 18.50
N ALA A 102 0.17 48.16 17.49
CA ALA A 102 0.23 49.52 16.93
C ALA A 102 -0.77 50.44 17.63
#